data_AF-M6R8J7-F1
#
_entry.id   AF-M6R8J7-F1
#
_cell.length_a   1.000
_cell.length_b   1.000
_cell.length_c   1.000
_cell.angle_alpha   90.00
_cell.angle_beta   90.00
_cell.angle_gamma   90.00
#
_symmetry.space_group_name_H-M   'P 1'
#
loop_
_entity.id
_entity.type
_entity.pdbx_description
1 polymer ?
#
loop_
_entity_poly.entity_id
_entity_poly.type
_entity_poly.pdbx_seq_one_letter_code
_entity_poly.pdbx_strand_id
1 'polypeptide(L)'
;MRLNRLAEIAKPQKVVPAIIEFVDIAGLVKGASQGEGLGNKFLSHIREVDAICHVVRAFEDENVTHVHGKVNPVEDAAIVNMELIFADLDSADKQFQRVSKNAKNGNKEAQEHASVLEKILTLLKAGKPARLAELKDEEKK
;
A
#
# COMPACT_ATOMS: atom_id res chain seq x y z
N MET A 1 -18.67 22.27 9.38
CA MET A 1 -17.25 22.01 9.69
C MET A 1 -16.90 22.57 11.07
N ARG A 2 -16.15 21.83 11.89
CA ARG A 2 -15.81 22.19 13.28
C ARG A 2 -14.94 23.46 13.39
N LEU A 3 -13.99 23.63 12.46
CA LEU A 3 -13.07 24.78 12.45
C LEU A 3 -13.82 26.12 12.31
N ASN A 4 -14.79 26.20 11.39
CA ASN A 4 -15.56 27.43 11.16
C ASN A 4 -16.39 27.82 12.39
N ARG A 5 -17.01 26.85 13.06
CA ARG A 5 -17.76 27.08 14.31
C ARG A 5 -16.87 27.65 15.42
N LEU A 6 -15.64 27.14 15.53
CA LEU A 6 -14.67 27.65 16.51
C LEU A 6 -14.19 29.07 16.15
N ALA A 7 -13.99 29.34 14.86
CA ALA A 7 -13.60 30.66 14.38
C ALA A 7 -14.68 31.72 14.66
N GLU A 8 -15.97 31.39 14.53
CA GLU A 8 -17.09 32.28 14.88
C GLU A 8 -17.10 32.67 16.36
N ILE A 9 -16.78 31.71 17.25
CA ILE A 9 -16.76 31.92 18.69
C ILE A 9 -15.49 32.69 19.12
N ALA A 10 -14.33 32.25 18.65
CA ALA A 10 -13.04 32.75 19.11
C ALA A 10 -12.57 34.03 18.38
N LYS A 11 -13.13 34.32 17.20
CA LYS A 11 -12.80 35.48 16.35
C LYS A 11 -11.28 35.72 16.19
N PRO A 12 -10.50 34.70 15.78
CA PRO A 12 -9.06 34.86 15.64
C PRO A 12 -8.73 35.79 14.48
N GLN A 13 -7.54 36.40 14.50
CA GLN A 13 -7.04 37.22 13.38
C GLN A 13 -6.83 36.41 12.09
N LYS A 14 -6.59 35.09 12.21
CA LYS A 14 -6.37 34.18 11.08
C LYS A 14 -6.90 32.79 11.42
N VAL A 15 -7.52 32.14 10.43
CA VAL A 15 -7.89 30.72 10.48
C VAL A 15 -6.96 29.96 9.55
N VAL A 16 -6.28 28.93 10.06
CA VAL A 16 -5.38 28.09 9.28
C VAL A 16 -5.95 26.67 9.24
N PRO A 17 -6.37 26.17 8.06
CA PRO A 17 -6.88 24.80 7.93
C PRO A 17 -5.73 23.78 7.94
N ALA A 18 -6.07 22.53 8.23
CA ALA A 18 -5.17 21.41 7.96
C ALA A 18 -5.02 21.20 6.45
N ILE A 19 -3.82 20.82 6.01
CA ILE A 19 -3.50 20.56 4.61
C ILE A 19 -3.29 19.06 4.43
N ILE A 20 -3.82 18.51 3.34
CA ILE A 20 -3.56 17.15 2.87
C ILE A 20 -2.97 17.27 1.48
N GLU A 21 -1.85 16.59 1.23
CA GLU A 21 -1.21 16.52 -0.08
C GLU A 21 -1.73 15.31 -0.85
N PHE A 22 -2.00 15.50 -2.14
CA PHE A 22 -2.43 14.44 -3.04
C PHE A 22 -1.41 14.29 -4.14
N VAL A 23 -0.89 13.08 -4.29
CA VAL A 23 -0.02 12.69 -5.40
C VAL A 23 -0.86 11.89 -6.39
N ASP A 24 -0.91 12.34 -7.65
CA ASP A 24 -1.57 11.59 -8.71
C ASP A 24 -0.63 10.49 -9.23
N ILE A 25 -1.11 9.25 -9.17
CA ILE A 25 -0.32 8.07 -9.55
C ILE A 25 -1.00 7.44 -10.76
N ALA A 26 -0.26 7.32 -11.87
CA ALA A 26 -0.75 6.72 -13.12
C ALA A 26 -1.36 5.33 -12.90
N GLY A 27 -2.38 4.94 -13.66
CA GLY A 27 -3.06 3.65 -13.44
C GLY A 27 -2.17 2.42 -13.61
N LEU A 28 -2.44 1.39 -12.81
CA LEU A 28 -1.79 0.08 -12.91
C LEU A 28 -2.53 -0.84 -13.89
N VAL A 29 -1.78 -1.66 -14.62
CA VAL A 29 -2.32 -2.79 -15.39
C VAL A 29 -1.78 -4.10 -14.83
N LYS A 30 -2.51 -5.19 -15.05
CA LYS A 30 -2.11 -6.55 -14.64
C LYS A 30 -0.69 -6.89 -15.13
N GLY A 31 0.14 -7.48 -14.26
CA GLY A 31 1.53 -7.88 -14.55
C GLY A 31 2.60 -6.85 -14.18
N ALA A 32 2.23 -5.78 -13.47
CA ALA A 32 3.14 -4.73 -13.05
C ALA A 32 4.26 -5.19 -12.12
N SER A 33 3.98 -6.19 -11.26
CA SER A 33 4.94 -6.73 -10.31
C SER A 33 6.05 -7.58 -10.96
N GLN A 34 5.90 -7.96 -12.24
CA GLN A 34 6.91 -8.76 -12.96
C GLN A 34 8.08 -7.94 -13.51
N GLY A 35 8.07 -6.62 -13.30
CA GLY A 35 9.25 -5.77 -13.50
C GLY A 35 9.46 -5.20 -14.91
N GLU A 36 8.55 -5.46 -15.85
CA GLU A 36 8.59 -4.85 -17.19
C GLU A 36 7.74 -3.56 -17.26
N GLY A 37 8.38 -2.41 -17.48
CA GLY A 37 7.70 -1.17 -17.90
C GLY A 37 7.01 -0.34 -16.80
N LEU A 38 5.86 0.26 -17.14
CA LEU A 38 5.13 1.27 -16.34
C LEU A 38 4.77 0.81 -14.91
N GLY A 39 4.63 -0.49 -14.69
CA GLY A 39 4.28 -1.06 -13.38
C GLY A 39 5.30 -0.78 -12.27
N ASN A 40 6.60 -0.79 -12.59
CA ASN A 40 7.62 -0.47 -11.59
C ASN A 40 7.61 1.01 -11.18
N LYS A 41 7.29 1.92 -12.11
CA LYS A 41 7.15 3.36 -11.81
C LYS A 41 5.93 3.65 -10.94
N PHE A 42 4.83 2.91 -11.14
CA PHE A 42 3.67 2.95 -10.27
C PHE A 42 4.03 2.56 -8.84
N LEU A 43 4.67 1.41 -8.67
CA LEU A 43 5.04 0.90 -7.36
C LEU A 43 6.07 1.80 -6.66
N SER A 44 6.96 2.48 -7.39
CA SER A 44 7.87 3.46 -6.77
C SER A 44 7.13 4.68 -6.23
N HIS A 45 6.16 5.24 -6.97
CA HIS A 45 5.38 6.37 -6.46
C HIS A 45 4.48 5.97 -5.28
N ILE A 46 3.95 4.75 -5.27
CA ILE A 46 3.18 4.26 -4.11
C ILE A 46 4.04 4.18 -2.85
N ARG A 47 5.33 3.87 -2.96
CA ARG A 47 6.25 3.84 -1.81
C ARG A 47 6.56 5.22 -1.25
N GLU A 48 6.22 6.29 -1.97
CA GLU A 48 6.44 7.67 -1.55
C GLU A 48 5.22 8.28 -0.83
N VAL A 49 4.13 7.53 -0.67
CA VAL A 49 2.91 8.00 -0.01
C VAL A 49 2.54 7.16 1.21
N ASP A 50 1.88 7.79 2.18
CA ASP A 50 1.44 7.13 3.43
C ASP A 50 0.04 6.49 3.32
N ALA A 51 -0.75 6.93 2.34
CA ALA A 51 -2.12 6.46 2.13
C ALA A 51 -2.48 6.42 0.65
N ILE A 52 -3.33 5.46 0.28
CA ILE A 52 -3.77 5.24 -1.09
C ILE A 52 -5.27 5.50 -1.19
N CYS A 53 -5.66 6.42 -2.07
CA CYS A 53 -7.05 6.58 -2.50
C CYS A 53 -7.28 5.73 -3.75
N HIS A 54 -7.91 4.57 -3.58
CA HIS A 54 -8.14 3.65 -4.69
C HIS A 54 -9.45 3.97 -5.41
N VAL A 55 -9.35 4.60 -6.58
CA VAL A 55 -10.50 4.94 -7.42
C VAL A 55 -10.82 3.76 -8.33
N VAL A 56 -12.07 3.29 -8.28
CA VAL A 56 -12.54 2.12 -9.03
C VAL A 56 -13.72 2.52 -9.91
N ARG A 57 -13.69 2.10 -11.18
CA ARG A 57 -14.79 2.36 -12.12
C ARG A 57 -16.00 1.48 -11.79
N ALA A 58 -17.11 2.11 -11.45
CA ALA A 58 -18.38 1.43 -11.14
C ALA A 58 -19.54 1.89 -12.05
N PHE A 59 -19.22 2.31 -13.28
CA PHE A 59 -20.19 2.76 -14.28
C PHE A 59 -19.82 2.29 -15.68
N GLU A 60 -20.83 2.06 -16.52
CA GLU A 60 -20.68 1.74 -17.94
C GLU A 60 -20.71 3.03 -18.78
N ASP A 61 -19.83 3.10 -19.78
CA ASP A 61 -19.77 4.19 -20.77
C ASP A 61 -19.19 3.62 -22.06
N GLU A 62 -19.98 3.66 -23.14
CA GLU A 62 -19.63 3.13 -24.46
C GLU A 62 -18.45 3.87 -25.11
N ASN A 63 -18.18 5.11 -24.68
CA ASN A 63 -17.06 5.91 -25.20
C ASN A 63 -15.73 5.60 -24.53
N VAL A 64 -15.72 4.76 -23.49
CA VAL A 64 -14.53 4.47 -22.69
C VAL A 64 -14.27 2.96 -22.66
N THR A 65 -13.29 2.53 -23.46
CA THR A 65 -12.85 1.13 -23.53
C THR A 65 -12.28 0.66 -22.20
N HIS A 66 -12.75 -0.50 -21.73
CA HIS A 66 -12.19 -1.18 -20.57
C HIS A 66 -11.09 -2.15 -21.02
N VAL A 67 -9.94 -2.15 -20.34
CA VAL A 67 -8.77 -2.98 -20.70
C VAL A 67 -9.14 -4.48 -20.72
N HIS A 68 -10.09 -4.90 -19.88
CA HIS A 68 -10.58 -6.28 -19.79
C HIS A 68 -11.91 -6.52 -20.55
N GLY A 69 -12.36 -5.57 -21.39
CA GLY A 69 -13.56 -5.70 -22.20
C GLY A 69 -14.89 -5.57 -21.47
N LYS A 70 -14.91 -5.69 -20.13
CA LYS A 70 -16.07 -5.44 -19.27
C LYS A 70 -15.65 -4.73 -17.99
N VAL A 71 -16.48 -3.80 -17.52
CA VAL A 71 -16.29 -3.11 -16.22
C VAL A 71 -16.67 -4.07 -15.09
N ASN A 72 -15.73 -4.31 -14.16
CA ASN A 72 -15.99 -5.10 -12.96
C ASN A 72 -15.23 -4.50 -11.76
N PRO A 73 -15.84 -3.58 -10.99
CA PRO A 73 -15.13 -2.84 -9.94
C PRO A 73 -14.49 -3.75 -8.88
N VAL A 74 -15.13 -4.86 -8.54
CA VAL A 74 -14.61 -5.79 -7.52
C VAL A 74 -13.35 -6.49 -8.03
N GLU A 75 -13.37 -6.92 -9.29
CA GLU A 75 -12.24 -7.61 -9.91
C GLU A 75 -11.09 -6.64 -10.20
N ASP A 76 -11.38 -5.44 -10.69
CA ASP A 76 -10.38 -4.39 -10.91
C ASP A 76 -9.67 -4.02 -9.59
N ALA A 77 -10.44 -3.86 -8.52
CA ALA A 77 -9.88 -3.60 -7.20
C ALA A 77 -9.04 -4.78 -6.68
N ALA A 78 -9.47 -6.03 -6.95
CA ALA A 78 -8.73 -7.22 -6.56
C ALA A 78 -7.40 -7.35 -7.32
N ILE A 79 -7.37 -7.01 -8.61
CA ILE A 79 -6.14 -7.02 -9.43
C ILE A 79 -5.10 -6.08 -8.81
N VAL A 80 -5.46 -4.82 -8.54
CA VAL A 80 -4.53 -3.84 -7.95
C VAL A 80 -4.04 -4.31 -6.57
N ASN A 81 -4.93 -4.84 -5.72
CA ASN A 81 -4.51 -5.38 -4.42
C ASN A 81 -3.55 -6.56 -4.56
N MET A 82 -3.75 -7.45 -5.54
CA MET A 82 -2.85 -8.59 -5.77
C MET A 82 -1.47 -8.15 -6.27
N GLU A 83 -1.40 -7.16 -7.15
CA GLU A 83 -0.12 -6.60 -7.60
C GLU A 83 0.68 -5.98 -6.44
N LEU A 84 0.00 -5.27 -5.53
CA LEU A 84 0.62 -4.75 -4.31
C LEU A 84 1.12 -5.89 -3.40
N ILE A 85 0.32 -6.92 -3.20
CA ILE A 85 0.71 -8.10 -2.41
C ILE A 85 1.92 -8.81 -3.01
N PHE A 86 1.99 -8.95 -4.34
CA PHE A 86 3.14 -9.57 -5.00
C PHE A 86 4.41 -8.72 -4.88
N ALA A 87 4.28 -7.39 -5.00
CA ALA A 87 5.40 -6.48 -4.78
C ALA A 87 5.92 -6.55 -3.33
N ASP A 88 5.01 -6.58 -2.35
CA ASP A 88 5.35 -6.74 -0.93
C ASP A 88 5.98 -8.11 -0.67
N LEU A 89 5.47 -9.18 -1.29
CA LEU A 89 5.98 -10.54 -1.14
C LEU A 89 7.44 -10.65 -1.62
N ASP A 90 7.74 -10.11 -2.81
CA ASP A 90 9.11 -10.10 -3.35
C ASP A 90 10.06 -9.29 -2.44
N SER A 91 9.62 -8.13 -1.94
CA SER A 91 10.41 -7.31 -1.04
C SER A 91 10.68 -7.99 0.30
N ALA A 92 9.62 -8.52 0.93
CA ALA A 92 9.70 -9.20 2.22
C ALA A 92 10.53 -10.48 2.15
N ASP A 93 10.44 -11.25 1.06
CA ASP A 93 11.21 -12.49 0.91
C ASP A 93 12.71 -12.19 0.78
N LYS A 94 13.08 -11.20 -0.06
CA LYS A 94 14.47 -10.71 -0.18
C LYS A 94 15.01 -10.21 1.16
N GLN A 95 14.22 -9.46 1.92
CA GLN A 95 14.62 -8.96 3.22
C GLN A 95 14.79 -10.11 4.24
N PHE A 96 13.87 -11.06 4.27
CA PHE A 96 13.92 -12.22 5.16
C PHE A 96 15.15 -13.08 4.88
N GLN A 97 15.50 -13.34 3.61
CA GLN A 97 16.70 -14.09 3.25
C GLN A 97 17.99 -13.42 3.76
N ARG A 98 18.06 -12.08 3.73
CA ARG A 98 19.19 -11.31 4.25
C ARG A 98 19.26 -11.37 5.78
N VAL A 99 18.13 -11.13 6.45
CA VAL A 99 18.05 -11.06 7.91
C VAL A 99 18.23 -12.44 8.55
N SER A 100 17.69 -13.51 7.96
CA SER A 100 17.78 -14.85 8.54
C SER A 100 19.23 -15.37 8.65
N LYS A 101 20.12 -14.95 7.74
CA LYS A 101 21.55 -15.26 7.83
C LYS A 101 22.17 -14.67 9.10
N ASN A 102 21.85 -13.42 9.42
CA ASN A 102 22.33 -12.74 10.62
C ASN A 102 21.66 -13.27 11.90
N ALA A 103 20.38 -13.64 11.81
CA ALA A 103 19.63 -14.23 12.93
C ALA A 103 20.22 -15.58 13.38
N LYS A 104 20.66 -16.40 12.41
CA LYS A 104 21.34 -17.68 12.68
C LYS A 104 22.69 -17.51 13.40
N ASN A 105 23.33 -16.35 13.27
CA ASN A 105 24.58 -16.03 13.95
C ASN A 105 24.37 -15.49 15.37
N GLY A 106 23.14 -15.51 15.90
CA GLY A 106 22.83 -15.17 17.29
C GLY A 106 22.55 -13.69 17.55
N ASN A 107 22.41 -12.86 16.50
CA ASN A 107 21.98 -11.46 16.67
C ASN A 107 20.49 -11.41 17.03
N LYS A 108 20.17 -10.91 18.22
CA LYS A 108 18.80 -10.82 18.76
C LYS A 108 17.88 -9.92 17.94
N GLU A 109 18.35 -8.74 17.53
CA GLU A 109 17.57 -7.81 16.70
C GLU A 109 17.22 -8.47 15.35
N ALA A 110 18.18 -9.20 14.77
CA ALA A 110 17.94 -9.93 13.53
C ALA A 110 16.93 -11.09 13.72
N GLN A 111 16.91 -11.74 14.88
CA GLN A 111 15.93 -12.77 15.21
C GLN A 111 14.52 -12.19 15.35
N GLU A 112 14.38 -11.05 16.02
CA GLU A 112 13.10 -10.34 16.14
C GLU A 112 12.58 -9.89 14.76
N HIS A 113 13.43 -9.26 13.94
CA HIS A 113 13.08 -8.86 12.58
C HIS A 113 12.68 -10.06 11.71
N ALA A 114 13.41 -11.18 11.80
CA ALA A 114 13.08 -12.38 11.04
C ALA A 114 11.70 -12.94 11.45
N SER A 115 11.38 -12.93 12.74
CA SER A 115 10.08 -13.39 13.25
C SER A 115 8.92 -12.53 12.74
N VAL A 116 9.08 -11.20 12.71
CA VAL A 116 8.07 -10.29 12.15
C VAL A 116 7.89 -10.52 10.65
N LEU A 117 8.99 -10.62 9.90
CA LEU A 117 8.95 -10.90 8.46
C LEU A 117 8.29 -12.25 8.16
N GLU A 118 8.47 -13.26 9.00
CA GLU A 118 7.83 -14.55 8.84
C GLU A 118 6.30 -14.44 8.95
N LYS A 119 5.78 -13.71 9.96
CA LYS A 119 4.33 -13.44 10.10
C LYS A 119 3.77 -12.74 8.86
N ILE A 120 4.47 -11.72 8.37
CA ILE A 120 4.08 -10.96 7.18
C ILE A 120 4.08 -11.85 5.94
N LEU A 121 5.14 -12.64 5.73
CA LEU A 121 5.26 -13.57 4.61
C LEU A 121 4.15 -14.62 4.59
N THR A 122 3.72 -15.12 5.77
CA THR A 122 2.58 -16.04 5.85
C THR A 122 1.30 -15.43 5.29
N LEU A 123 1.02 -14.16 5.60
CA LEU A 123 -0.16 -13.47 5.07
C LEU A 123 -0.04 -13.20 3.57
N LEU A 124 1.10 -12.67 3.12
CA LEU A 124 1.32 -12.35 1.71
C LEU A 124 1.22 -13.60 0.83
N LYS A 125 1.80 -14.74 1.26
CA LYS A 125 1.67 -16.03 0.56
C LYS A 125 0.23 -16.56 0.52
N ALA A 126 -0.60 -16.17 1.47
CA ALA A 126 -2.04 -16.48 1.48
C ALA A 126 -2.89 -15.46 0.68
N GLY A 127 -2.27 -14.54 -0.06
CA GLY A 127 -2.98 -13.49 -0.80
C GLY A 127 -3.63 -12.43 0.10
N LYS A 128 -3.12 -12.27 1.33
CA LYS A 128 -3.60 -11.26 2.28
C LYS A 128 -2.57 -10.13 2.42
N PRO A 129 -3.01 -8.86 2.47
CA PRO A 129 -2.08 -7.74 2.57
C PRO A 129 -1.40 -7.69 3.95
N ALA A 130 -0.16 -7.20 3.98
CA ALA A 130 0.67 -7.14 5.19
C ALA A 130 0.04 -6.32 6.33
N ARG A 131 -0.81 -5.34 6.02
CA ARG A 131 -1.54 -4.53 7.01
C ARG A 131 -2.47 -5.33 7.93
N LEU A 132 -2.78 -6.59 7.59
CA LEU A 132 -3.56 -7.50 8.44
C LEU A 132 -2.70 -8.28 9.44
N ALA A 133 -1.38 -8.07 9.43
CA ALA A 133 -0.48 -8.70 10.41
C ALA A 133 -0.79 -8.19 11.81
N GLU A 134 -1.08 -9.11 12.72
CA GLU A 134 -1.19 -8.80 14.15
C GLU A 134 0.21 -8.65 14.74
N LEU A 135 0.73 -7.42 14.66
CA LEU A 135 2.02 -7.03 15.19
C LEU A 135 1.84 -6.28 16.52
N LYS A 136 2.72 -6.56 17.48
CA LYS A 136 2.84 -5.76 18.70
C LYS A 136 3.35 -4.36 18.34
N ASP A 137 3.13 -3.38 19.21
CA ASP A 137 3.55 -2.00 18.93
C ASP A 137 5.08 -1.85 18.80
N GLU A 138 5.84 -2.73 19.46
CA GLU A 138 7.29 -2.85 19.30
C GLU A 138 7.69 -3.40 17.92
N GLU A 139 6.86 -4.26 17.32
CA GLU A 139 7.07 -4.88 16.00
C GLU A 139 6.60 -4.00 14.83
N LYS A 140 5.84 -2.92 15.11
CA LYS A 140 5.38 -1.94 14.10
C LYS A 140 6.39 -0.83 13.81
N LYS A 141 7.48 -0.77 14.58
CA LYS A 141 8.56 0.20 14.42
C LYS A 141 9.55 -0.27 13.36
#